data_AF-A0A1V4WT34-F1
#
_entry.id   AF-A0A1V4WT34-F1
#
_cell.length_a   1.000
_cell.length_b   1.000
_cell.length_c   1.000
_cell.angle_alpha   90.00
_cell.angle_beta   90.00
_cell.angle_gamma   90.00
#
_symmetry.space_group_name_H-M   'P 1'
#
loop_
_entity.id
_entity.type
_entity.pdbx_description
1 polymer ?
#
loop_
_entity_poly.entity_id
_entity_poly.type
_entity_poly.pdbx_seq_one_letter_code
_entity_poly.pdbx_strand_id
1 'polypeptide(L)'
;MEIGRAIRERAEMLENTSLSMDFSWEELVTLAGYMGTMMYRKGTTVFEEGDREIFMCVVVKGGVTILKKDERMDPKRVTVIGVGKVMGEMSMIDGSPRSATATAAADTTLVILSKESMDRLFKEKPHVGLKLLKKIAYSMSQRLRQTTGVLVDYLERKS
;
A
#
# COMPACT_ATOMS: atom_id res chain seq x y z
N MET A 1 0.34 29.51 -6.24
CA MET A 1 -0.82 28.62 -5.96
C MET A 1 -0.70 28.19 -4.51
N GLU A 2 -1.66 28.58 -3.68
CA GLU A 2 -1.71 28.15 -2.28
C GLU A 2 -1.98 26.64 -2.25
N ILE A 3 -1.05 25.86 -1.70
CA ILE A 3 -1.24 24.42 -1.54
C ILE A 3 -2.39 24.25 -0.54
N GLY A 4 -3.49 23.63 -0.97
CA GLY A 4 -4.65 23.40 -0.11
C GLY A 4 -4.24 22.63 1.16
N ARG A 5 -4.72 23.09 2.32
CA ARG A 5 -4.39 22.53 3.65
C ARG A 5 -4.40 21.00 3.70
N ALA A 6 -5.39 20.36 3.07
CA ALA A 6 -5.52 18.90 3.04
C ALA A 6 -4.36 18.17 2.31
N ILE A 7 -3.77 18.79 1.27
CA ILE A 7 -2.61 18.22 0.56
C ILE A 7 -1.39 18.25 1.48
N ARG A 8 -1.19 19.37 2.19
CA ARG A 8 -0.09 19.51 3.13
C ARG A 8 -0.20 18.50 4.27
N GLU A 9 -1.38 18.37 4.89
CA GLU A 9 -1.62 17.38 5.95
C GLU A 9 -1.31 15.94 5.47
N ARG A 10 -1.68 15.58 4.23
CA ARG A 10 -1.30 14.29 3.65
C ARG A 10 0.20 14.15 3.45
N ALA A 11 0.89 15.20 2.98
CA ALA A 11 2.35 15.17 2.83
C ALA A 11 3.05 14.97 4.18
N GLU A 12 2.59 15.64 5.24
CA GLU A 12 3.09 15.48 6.62
C GLU A 12 2.88 14.03 7.13
N MET A 13 1.73 13.43 6.82
CA MET A 13 1.48 12.01 7.13
C MET A 13 2.42 11.06 6.38
N LEU A 14 2.74 11.36 5.12
CA LEU A 14 3.63 10.54 4.28
C LEU A 14 5.10 10.71 4.65
N GLU A 15 5.51 11.88 5.14
CA GLU A 15 6.90 12.19 5.53
C GLU A 15 7.45 11.19 6.55
N ASN A 16 6.61 10.71 7.46
CA ASN A 16 6.96 9.75 8.50
C ASN A 16 6.91 8.28 8.06
N THR A 17 6.91 8.01 6.74
CA THR A 17 6.73 6.66 6.18
C THR A 17 7.96 6.20 5.41
N SER A 18 8.08 4.89 5.12
CA SER A 18 9.15 4.39 4.24
C SER A 18 9.03 4.87 2.79
N LEU A 19 7.85 5.41 2.40
CA LEU A 19 7.64 5.96 1.08
C LEU A 19 8.42 7.26 0.86
N SER A 20 8.60 8.08 1.91
CA SER A 20 9.21 9.41 1.80
C SER A 20 10.71 9.40 1.54
N MET A 21 11.38 8.28 1.82
CA MET A 21 12.80 8.13 1.53
C MET A 21 13.09 8.52 0.06
N ASP A 22 14.08 9.36 -0.18
CA ASP A 22 14.46 9.86 -1.52
C ASP A 22 13.47 10.83 -2.21
N PHE A 23 12.39 11.24 -1.53
CA PHE A 23 11.53 12.34 -1.96
C PHE A 23 11.92 13.63 -1.22
N SER A 24 12.01 14.75 -1.94
CA SER A 24 12.02 16.07 -1.33
C SER A 24 10.62 16.41 -0.78
N TRP A 25 10.56 17.40 0.11
CA TRP A 25 9.27 17.90 0.60
C TRP A 25 8.34 18.35 -0.53
N GLU A 26 8.86 19.05 -1.53
CA GLU A 26 8.06 19.51 -2.68
C GLU A 26 7.53 18.34 -3.52
N GLU A 27 8.31 17.27 -3.66
CA GLU A 27 7.89 16.05 -4.36
C GLU A 27 6.84 15.28 -3.54
N LEU A 28 6.96 15.24 -2.21
CA LEU A 28 5.95 14.66 -1.32
C LEU A 28 4.64 15.42 -1.40
N VAL A 29 4.68 16.75 -1.37
CA VAL A 29 3.50 17.60 -1.56
C VAL A 29 2.88 17.37 -2.93
N THR A 30 3.72 17.25 -3.97
CA THR A 30 3.25 16.92 -5.32
C THR A 30 2.53 15.58 -5.33
N LEU A 31 3.14 14.53 -4.78
CA LEU A 31 2.54 13.19 -4.69
C LEU A 31 1.23 13.21 -3.90
N ALA A 32 1.21 13.87 -2.73
CA ALA A 32 0.03 14.01 -1.88
C ALA A 32 -1.15 14.72 -2.57
N GLY A 33 -0.86 15.53 -3.59
CA GLY A 33 -1.87 16.16 -4.46
C GLY A 33 -2.64 15.18 -5.33
N TYR A 34 -2.06 14.02 -5.66
CA TYR A 34 -2.71 12.94 -6.40
C TYR A 34 -3.40 11.91 -5.48
N MET A 35 -3.22 12.03 -4.17
CA MET A 35 -3.69 11.06 -3.18
C MET A 35 -4.91 11.55 -2.40
N GLY A 36 -5.70 10.60 -1.93
CA GLY A 36 -6.81 10.82 -1.00
C GLY A 36 -6.51 10.25 0.39
N THR A 37 -7.41 10.48 1.35
CA THR A 37 -7.32 9.90 2.70
C THR A 37 -8.58 9.08 2.98
N MET A 38 -8.42 7.88 3.53
CA MET A 38 -9.52 7.04 3.98
C MET A 38 -9.28 6.58 5.42
N MET A 39 -10.36 6.47 6.19
CA MET A 39 -10.33 6.05 7.59
C MET A 39 -11.22 4.83 7.79
N TYR A 40 -10.71 3.84 8.52
CA TYR A 40 -11.36 2.58 8.78
C TYR A 40 -11.34 2.30 10.29
N ARG A 41 -12.45 1.82 10.84
CA ARG A 41 -12.49 1.33 12.21
C ARG A 41 -11.85 -0.06 12.28
N LYS A 42 -11.37 -0.45 13.46
CA LYS A 42 -10.90 -1.81 13.70
C LYS A 42 -11.95 -2.85 13.23
N GLY A 43 -11.49 -3.85 12.48
CA GLY A 43 -12.32 -4.94 11.96
C GLY A 43 -13.00 -4.62 10.62
N THR A 44 -12.94 -3.39 10.12
CA THR A 44 -13.52 -3.05 8.82
C THR A 44 -12.65 -3.58 7.68
N THR A 45 -13.28 -4.26 6.71
CA THR A 45 -12.64 -4.68 5.46
C THR A 45 -12.34 -3.46 4.59
N VAL A 46 -11.10 -3.35 4.14
CA VAL A 46 -10.63 -2.29 3.22
C VAL A 46 -10.89 -2.71 1.77
N PHE A 47 -10.61 -3.97 1.45
CA PHE A 47 -10.97 -4.63 0.19
C PHE A 47 -10.92 -6.15 0.37
N GLU A 48 -11.64 -6.88 -0.46
CA GLU A 48 -11.68 -8.34 -0.47
C GLU A 48 -10.78 -8.95 -1.53
N GLU A 49 -10.35 -10.18 -1.29
CA GLU A 49 -9.67 -11.00 -2.29
C GLU A 49 -10.59 -11.22 -3.50
N GLY A 50 -10.07 -10.95 -4.70
CA GLY A 50 -10.83 -11.05 -5.95
C GLY A 50 -11.51 -9.75 -6.39
N ASP A 51 -11.51 -8.70 -5.57
CA ASP A 51 -12.06 -7.39 -5.97
C ASP A 51 -11.30 -6.81 -7.16
N ARG A 52 -12.05 -6.08 -8.00
CA ARG A 52 -11.51 -5.38 -9.18
C ARG A 52 -11.28 -3.89 -8.97
N GLU A 53 -11.64 -3.34 -7.81
CA GLU A 53 -11.33 -1.96 -7.50
C GLU A 53 -9.83 -1.80 -7.20
N ILE A 54 -9.15 -0.94 -7.98
CA ILE A 54 -7.69 -0.81 -7.98
C ILE A 54 -7.26 0.53 -7.39
N PHE A 55 -6.63 0.44 -6.22
CA PHE A 55 -5.85 1.51 -5.61
C PHE A 55 -4.71 0.90 -4.81
N MET A 56 -3.61 1.64 -4.68
CA MET A 56 -2.59 1.37 -3.67
C MET A 56 -2.75 2.33 -2.50
N CYS A 57 -2.17 1.99 -1.35
CA CYS A 57 -2.20 2.88 -0.20
C CYS A 57 -1.00 2.72 0.72
N VAL A 58 -0.79 3.75 1.54
CA VAL A 58 0.18 3.79 2.62
C VAL A 58 -0.58 3.81 3.94
N VAL A 59 -0.19 2.92 4.86
CA VAL A 59 -0.71 2.97 6.24
C VAL A 59 -0.01 4.11 6.97
N VAL A 60 -0.75 5.16 7.34
CA VAL A 60 -0.18 6.32 8.06
C VAL A 60 -0.57 6.35 9.54
N LYS A 61 -1.57 5.56 9.93
CA LYS A 61 -1.96 5.29 11.32
C LYS A 61 -2.56 3.90 11.41
N GLY A 62 -2.33 3.19 12.52
CA GLY A 62 -2.95 1.89 12.80
C GLY A 62 -2.23 0.73 12.09
N GLY A 63 -3.00 -0.18 11.50
CA GLY A 63 -2.45 -1.36 10.85
C GLY A 63 -3.51 -2.21 10.16
N VAL A 64 -3.10 -3.02 9.19
CA VAL A 64 -3.98 -3.82 8.34
C VAL A 64 -3.55 -5.28 8.37
N THR A 65 -4.46 -6.19 8.67
CA THR A 65 -4.26 -7.63 8.53
C THR A 65 -4.50 -8.04 7.09
N ILE A 66 -3.57 -8.79 6.51
CA ILE A 66 -3.71 -9.40 5.18
C ILE A 66 -4.10 -10.86 5.35
N LEU A 67 -5.21 -11.24 4.71
CA LEU A 67 -5.81 -12.57 4.77
C LEU A 67 -5.87 -13.16 3.34
N LYS A 68 -5.43 -14.41 3.19
CA LYS A 68 -5.50 -15.15 1.92
C LYS A 68 -6.32 -16.42 2.13
N LYS A 69 -7.25 -16.70 1.23
CA LYS A 69 -8.02 -17.95 1.26
C LYS A 69 -7.12 -19.12 0.83
N ASP A 70 -7.18 -20.23 1.56
CA ASP A 70 -6.55 -21.49 1.15
C ASP A 70 -7.44 -22.26 0.15
N GLU A 71 -7.05 -23.48 -0.22
CA GLU A 71 -7.80 -24.34 -1.16
C GLU A 71 -9.22 -24.69 -0.67
N ARG A 72 -9.48 -24.60 0.64
CA ARG A 72 -10.79 -24.84 1.25
C ARG A 72 -11.60 -23.56 1.43
N MET A 73 -11.11 -22.44 0.89
CA MET A 73 -11.66 -21.10 1.05
C MET A 73 -11.59 -20.54 2.47
N ASP A 74 -10.78 -21.14 3.35
CA ASP A 74 -10.61 -20.66 4.71
C ASP A 74 -9.61 -19.48 4.74
N PRO A 75 -9.94 -18.34 5.36
CA PRO A 75 -9.03 -17.21 5.44
C PRO A 75 -7.85 -17.52 6.37
N LYS A 76 -6.63 -17.47 5.83
CA LYS A 76 -5.37 -17.56 6.59
C LYS A 76 -4.70 -16.20 6.68
N ARG A 77 -4.22 -15.86 7.87
CA ARG A 77 -3.43 -14.64 8.08
C ARG A 77 -2.07 -14.80 7.42
N VAL A 78 -1.77 -13.93 6.47
CA VAL A 78 -0.46 -13.83 5.81
C VAL A 78 0.47 -12.95 6.63
N THR A 79 0.03 -11.74 6.97
CA THR A 79 0.84 -10.77 7.72
C THR A 79 -0.01 -9.64 8.29
N VAL A 80 0.62 -8.74 9.05
CA VAL A 80 0.06 -7.45 9.45
C VAL A 80 0.96 -6.34 8.93
N ILE A 81 0.37 -5.43 8.15
CA ILE A 81 1.03 -4.26 7.58
C ILE A 81 0.80 -3.08 8.51
N GLY A 82 1.87 -2.59 9.13
CA GLY A 82 1.84 -1.44 10.03
C GLY A 82 2.14 -0.12 9.34
N VAL A 83 2.17 0.95 10.14
CA VAL A 83 2.49 2.32 9.72
C VAL A 83 3.78 2.37 8.90
N GLY A 84 3.76 3.21 7.87
CA GLY A 84 4.91 3.47 7.02
C GLY A 84 5.03 2.56 5.80
N LYS A 85 4.23 1.50 5.72
CA LYS A 85 4.31 0.49 4.65
C LYS A 85 3.25 0.68 3.57
N VAL A 86 3.63 0.30 2.36
CA VAL A 86 2.78 0.28 1.16
C VAL A 86 2.06 -1.06 1.04
N MET A 87 0.77 -1.02 0.66
CA MET A 87 -0.04 -2.20 0.31
C MET A 87 -0.99 -1.92 -0.86
N GLY A 88 -1.54 -2.99 -1.45
CA GLY A 88 -2.47 -2.90 -2.58
C GLY A 88 -1.78 -2.59 -3.91
N GLU A 89 -0.45 -2.60 -3.94
CA GLU A 89 0.35 -2.27 -5.12
C GLU A 89 0.40 -3.37 -6.18
N MET A 90 0.11 -4.62 -5.86
CA MET A 90 0.16 -5.73 -6.83
C MET A 90 -0.84 -5.50 -7.97
N SER A 91 -2.14 -5.43 -7.63
CA SER A 91 -3.22 -5.10 -8.58
C SER A 91 -3.01 -3.76 -9.28
N MET A 92 -2.34 -2.82 -8.59
CA MET A 92 -2.00 -1.51 -9.16
C MET A 92 -1.03 -1.63 -10.35
N ILE A 93 -0.10 -2.58 -10.27
CA ILE A 93 0.98 -2.78 -11.24
C ILE A 93 0.58 -3.75 -12.35
N ASP A 94 -0.03 -4.88 -12.01
CA ASP A 94 -0.32 -5.96 -12.96
C ASP A 94 -1.76 -5.95 -13.51
N GLY A 95 -2.66 -5.15 -12.94
CA GLY A 95 -4.07 -5.08 -13.33
C GLY A 95 -4.90 -6.31 -12.93
N SER A 96 -4.33 -7.25 -12.17
CA SER A 96 -5.02 -8.43 -11.67
C SER A 96 -5.95 -8.09 -10.50
N PRO A 97 -7.00 -8.89 -10.25
CA PRO A 97 -7.83 -8.75 -9.06
C PRO A 97 -7.01 -8.76 -7.76
N ARG A 98 -7.59 -8.26 -6.67
CA ARG A 98 -6.91 -8.24 -5.35
C ARG A 98 -6.41 -9.62 -4.98
N SER A 99 -5.11 -9.71 -4.69
CA SER A 99 -4.44 -10.98 -4.36
C SER A 99 -4.83 -11.54 -2.99
N ALA A 100 -5.35 -10.70 -2.09
CA ALA A 100 -5.70 -11.03 -0.72
C ALA A 100 -6.74 -10.04 -0.18
N THR A 101 -7.42 -10.42 0.91
CA THR A 101 -8.32 -9.54 1.68
C THR A 101 -7.50 -8.69 2.64
N ALA A 102 -7.86 -7.42 2.78
CA ALA A 102 -7.26 -6.50 3.73
C ALA A 102 -8.30 -6.02 4.75
N THR A 103 -8.01 -6.19 6.04
CA THR A 103 -8.91 -5.79 7.13
C THR A 103 -8.16 -4.94 8.15
N ALA A 104 -8.75 -3.82 8.57
CA ALA A 104 -8.16 -2.94 9.57
C ALA A 104 -7.94 -3.69 10.91
N ALA A 105 -6.69 -3.83 11.34
CA ALA A 105 -6.30 -4.49 12.59
C ALA A 105 -6.53 -3.60 13.83
N ALA A 106 -6.57 -2.29 13.61
CA ALA A 106 -6.90 -1.23 14.55
C ALA A 106 -7.61 -0.10 13.79
N ASP A 107 -8.04 0.97 14.48
CA ASP A 107 -8.46 2.19 13.80
C ASP A 107 -7.32 2.71 12.92
N THR A 108 -7.57 2.74 11.61
CA THR A 108 -6.54 2.84 10.58
C THR A 108 -6.82 4.02 9.67
N THR A 109 -5.79 4.82 9.40
CA THR A 109 -5.84 5.87 8.37
C THR A 109 -4.91 5.46 7.23
N LEU A 110 -5.45 5.51 6.02
CA LEU A 110 -4.74 5.21 4.78
C LEU A 110 -4.65 6.46 3.92
N VAL A 111 -3.47 6.68 3.32
CA VAL A 111 -3.32 7.62 2.21
C VAL A 111 -3.34 6.81 0.93
N ILE A 112 -4.33 7.05 0.07
CA ILE A 112 -4.67 6.20 -1.08
C ILE A 112 -4.29 6.87 -2.40
N LEU A 113 -3.86 6.08 -3.38
CA LEU A 113 -3.64 6.50 -4.76
C LEU A 113 -4.44 5.57 -5.68
N SER A 114 -5.44 6.12 -6.38
CA SER A 114 -6.24 5.38 -7.36
C SER A 114 -5.45 5.11 -8.64
N LYS A 115 -5.92 4.16 -9.45
CA LYS A 115 -5.36 3.89 -10.78
C LYS A 115 -5.30 5.12 -11.67
N GLU A 116 -6.42 5.84 -11.76
CA GLU A 116 -6.51 7.06 -12.56
C GLU A 116 -5.52 8.14 -12.10
N SER A 117 -5.43 8.37 -10.78
CA SER A 117 -4.48 9.35 -10.23
C SER A 117 -3.02 8.94 -10.45
N MET A 118 -2.69 7.64 -10.38
CA MET A 118 -1.35 7.15 -10.69
C MET A 118 -1.01 7.39 -12.17
N ASP A 119 -1.93 7.08 -13.09
CA ASP A 119 -1.72 7.28 -14.52
C ASP A 119 -1.54 8.77 -14.84
N ARG A 120 -2.30 9.65 -14.18
CA ARG A 120 -2.11 11.10 -14.24
C ARG A 120 -0.76 11.55 -13.67
N LEU A 121 -0.34 11.03 -12.52
CA LEU A 121 0.97 11.32 -11.93
C LEU A 121 2.10 10.96 -12.90
N PHE A 122 2.03 9.81 -13.56
CA PHE A 122 3.04 9.38 -14.52
C PHE A 122 3.12 10.29 -15.75
N LYS A 123 1.97 10.80 -16.20
CA LYS A 123 1.90 11.72 -17.33
C LYS A 123 2.36 13.14 -16.97
N GLU A 124 1.91 13.66 -15.83
CA GLU A 124 2.08 15.07 -15.45
C GLU A 124 3.39 15.33 -14.67
N LYS A 125 3.85 14.34 -13.88
CA LYS A 125 5.01 14.44 -12.97
C LYS A 125 5.88 13.17 -13.04
N PRO A 126 6.45 12.82 -14.21
CA PRO A 126 7.13 11.55 -14.44
C PRO A 126 8.30 11.28 -13.48
N HIS A 127 9.00 12.33 -13.02
CA HIS A 127 10.09 12.17 -12.05
C HIS A 127 9.60 11.64 -10.69
N VAL A 128 8.49 12.19 -10.18
CA VAL A 128 7.84 11.73 -8.94
C VAL A 128 7.26 10.33 -9.14
N GLY A 129 6.64 10.08 -10.29
CA GLY A 129 6.14 8.76 -10.68
C GLY A 129 7.22 7.68 -10.68
N LEU A 130 8.40 7.97 -11.23
CA LEU A 130 9.53 7.04 -11.24
C LEU A 130 10.03 6.72 -9.83
N LYS A 131 10.11 7.71 -8.94
CA LYS A 131 10.48 7.49 -7.53
C LYS A 131 9.46 6.59 -6.82
N LEU A 132 8.16 6.83 -7.06
CA LEU A 132 7.09 5.98 -6.53
C LEU A 132 7.22 4.54 -7.02
N LEU A 133 7.44 4.32 -8.32
CA LEU A 133 7.67 2.99 -8.89
C LEU A 133 8.88 2.29 -8.27
N LYS A 134 9.99 3.01 -8.05
CA LYS A 134 11.16 2.46 -7.35
C LYS A 134 10.82 2.02 -5.93
N LYS A 135 9.98 2.77 -5.19
CA LYS A 135 9.53 2.37 -3.85
C LYS A 135 8.63 1.15 -3.86
N ILE A 136 7.71 1.06 -4.82
CA ILE A 136 6.88 -0.13 -5.02
C ILE A 136 7.76 -1.34 -5.31
N ALA A 137 8.67 -1.24 -6.27
CA ALA A 137 9.59 -2.31 -6.64
C ALA A 137 10.48 -2.75 -5.47
N TYR A 138 11.02 -1.79 -4.71
CA TYR A 138 11.80 -2.09 -3.51
C TYR A 138 10.96 -2.84 -2.46
N SER A 139 9.74 -2.38 -2.19
CA SER A 139 8.82 -2.99 -1.24
C SER A 139 8.44 -4.42 -1.64
N MET A 140 8.14 -4.66 -2.92
CA MET A 140 7.88 -5.99 -3.45
C MET A 140 9.11 -6.90 -3.34
N SER A 141 10.30 -6.38 -3.64
CA SER A 141 11.56 -7.12 -3.52
C SER A 141 11.85 -7.56 -2.07
N GLN A 142 11.60 -6.68 -1.09
CA GLN A 142 11.73 -7.01 0.33
C GLN A 142 10.72 -8.08 0.76
N ARG A 143 9.45 -7.94 0.34
CA ARG A 143 8.42 -8.94 0.64
C ARG A 143 8.72 -10.30 0.03
N LEU A 144 9.21 -10.33 -1.21
CA LEU A 144 9.58 -11.59 -1.88
C LEU A 144 10.68 -12.31 -1.10
N ARG A 145 11.75 -11.59 -0.71
CA ARG A 145 12.82 -12.16 0.13
C ARG A 145 12.29 -12.75 1.45
N GLN A 146 11.41 -12.01 2.13
CA GLN A 146 10.82 -12.46 3.39
C GLN A 146 9.94 -13.70 3.20
N THR A 147 9.04 -13.68 2.22
CA THR A 147 8.12 -14.80 1.95
C THR A 147 8.87 -16.06 1.50
N THR A 148 9.93 -15.92 0.69
CA THR A 148 10.77 -17.05 0.30
C THR A 148 11.45 -17.70 1.50
N GLY A 149 11.96 -16.90 2.46
CA GLY A 149 12.52 -17.45 3.71
C GLY A 149 11.51 -18.23 4.53
N VAL A 150 10.30 -17.67 4.72
CA VAL A 150 9.20 -18.34 5.44
C VAL A 150 8.79 -19.65 4.75
N LEU A 151 8.81 -19.68 3.42
CA LEU A 151 8.48 -20.89 2.66
C LEU A 151 9.50 -22.00 2.89
N VAL A 152 10.80 -21.69 2.95
CA VAL A 152 11.84 -22.68 3.25
C VAL A 152 11.62 -23.29 4.63
N ASP A 153 11.43 -22.46 5.66
CA ASP A 153 11.16 -22.93 7.04
C ASP A 153 9.93 -23.84 7.10
N TYR A 154 8.91 -23.58 6.28
CA TYR A 154 7.69 -24.39 6.22
C TYR A 154 7.93 -25.75 5.54
N LEU A 155 8.71 -25.77 4.45
CA LEU A 155 9.02 -27.00 3.72
C LEU A 155 9.90 -27.93 4.56
N GLU A 156 10.87 -27.40 5.31
CA GLU A 156 11.72 -28.20 6.20
C GLU A 156 10.93 -28.86 7.33
N ARG A 157 9.91 -28.18 7.88
CA ARG A 157 9.05 -28.74 8.94
C ARG A 157 8.10 -29.84 8.46
N LYS A 158 7.91 -29.99 7.15
CA LYS A 158 7.04 -31.00 6.53
C LYS A 158 7.81 -32.21 6.01
N SER A 159 9.14 -32.14 5.95
CA SER A 159 10.03 -33.26 5.65
C SER A 159 10.36 -34.07 6.89
#